data_AF-A0A9W8IGU3-F1
#
_entry.id   AF-A0A9W8IGU3-F1
#
_cell.length_a   1.000
_cell.length_b   1.000
_cell.length_c   1.000
_cell.angle_alpha   90.00
_cell.angle_beta   90.00
_cell.angle_gamma   90.00
#
_symmetry.space_group_name_H-M   'P 1'
#
loop_
_entity.id
_entity.type
_entity.pdbx_description
1 polymer ?
#
loop_
_entity_poly.entity_id
_entity_poly.type
_entity_poly.pdbx_seq_one_letter_code
_entity_poly.pdbx_strand_id
1 'polypeptide(L)'
;MADHTNNRLKMLPRDKAIYSNCRVLDINGDLLFRAGHRRLEWYLSRNLAHRIDDNTIQLNFVNKGHGRKNEPFYLQDMQNNCTICGTTGSLTMHHVVPSQYRTFMEESIKSRSSHDLLPVCTICHDRYERHAVKFKKHLAQCFKAPLDGVGWIERKDIGKGGRAAATLISPSLANIPAERVSQLQSIVDQVVSQNIPLFSDEIQLTISQCQDNGKRLCDEQSILNELISMQVRIRGPEFRTHGEIVVDSVASRSASDSTCEECKKLAAGGVPALISAWRRHFVDNAQPAYLPDHWSVTYPCLQP
;
A
#
# COMPACT_ATOMS: atom_id res chain seq x y z
N MET A 1 -4.05 26.08 2.44
CA MET A 1 -3.37 25.04 3.25
C MET A 1 -4.24 23.81 3.15
N ALA A 2 -3.93 22.90 2.22
CA ALA A 2 -4.65 21.65 2.13
C ALA A 2 -4.25 20.86 3.38
N ASP A 3 -5.22 20.67 4.27
CA ASP A 3 -5.08 19.83 5.43
C ASP A 3 -4.79 18.42 4.93
N HIS A 4 -3.50 18.07 4.92
CA HIS A 4 -3.08 16.68 4.88
C HIS A 4 -3.43 16.09 6.25
N THR A 5 -4.73 16.03 6.57
CA THR A 5 -5.23 15.10 7.57
C THR A 5 -4.74 13.77 7.07
N ASN A 6 -3.70 13.30 7.76
CA ASN A 6 -3.22 11.94 7.74
C ASN A 6 -4.46 11.09 8.05
N ASN A 7 -5.19 10.72 6.99
CA ASN A 7 -6.30 9.81 7.05
C ASN A 7 -5.63 8.47 7.37
N ARG A 8 -5.29 8.31 8.65
CA ARG A 8 -4.90 7.03 9.23
C ARG A 8 -6.13 6.18 9.01
N LEU A 9 -6.15 5.52 7.85
CA LEU A 9 -7.08 4.44 7.54
C LEU A 9 -7.10 3.58 8.80
N LYS A 10 -8.20 3.70 9.54
CA LYS A 10 -8.33 3.04 10.83
C LYS A 10 -8.20 1.56 10.51
N MET A 11 -7.13 0.93 10.99
CA MET A 11 -6.83 -0.44 10.62
C MET A 11 -7.94 -1.33 11.18
N LEU A 12 -8.80 -1.79 10.29
CA LEU A 12 -9.94 -2.60 10.68
C LEU A 12 -9.42 -4.01 11.04
N PRO A 13 -9.83 -4.54 12.19
CA PRO A 13 -9.50 -5.91 12.55
C PRO A 13 -10.15 -6.88 11.57
N ARG A 14 -9.60 -8.09 11.49
CA ARG A 14 -10.19 -9.21 10.75
C ARG A 14 -11.41 -9.72 11.49
N ASP A 15 -12.50 -9.95 10.77
CA ASP A 15 -13.72 -10.54 11.33
C ASP A 15 -13.59 -12.06 11.55
N LYS A 16 -12.68 -12.71 10.83
CA LYS A 16 -12.45 -14.16 10.89
C LYS A 16 -11.05 -14.46 11.41
N ALA A 17 -10.89 -15.65 11.97
CA ALA A 17 -9.58 -16.20 12.29
C ALA A 17 -8.65 -16.11 11.07
N ILE A 18 -7.41 -15.73 11.32
CA ILE A 18 -6.38 -15.53 10.31
C ILE A 18 -5.90 -16.88 9.77
N TYR A 19 -5.62 -17.82 10.67
CA TYR A 19 -5.10 -19.14 10.34
C TYR A 19 -6.12 -20.21 10.68
N SER A 20 -6.41 -21.09 9.73
CA SER A 20 -7.18 -22.32 9.98
C SER A 20 -6.28 -23.54 10.18
N ASN A 21 -4.99 -23.44 9.80
CA ASN A 21 -3.98 -24.50 9.95
C ASN A 21 -4.34 -25.86 9.31
N CYS A 22 -5.23 -25.87 8.31
CA CYS A 22 -5.58 -27.08 7.57
C CYS A 22 -4.34 -27.68 6.89
N ARG A 23 -4.28 -29.01 6.80
CA ARG A 23 -3.14 -29.78 6.29
C ARG A 23 -3.38 -30.21 4.85
N VAL A 24 -2.40 -29.98 3.98
CA VAL A 24 -2.36 -30.54 2.64
C VAL A 24 -1.19 -31.49 2.54
N LEU A 25 -1.48 -32.77 2.36
CA LEU A 25 -0.51 -33.85 2.24
C LEU A 25 -0.20 -34.13 0.77
N ASP A 26 1.02 -34.57 0.48
CA ASP A 26 1.39 -35.07 -0.85
C ASP A 26 0.83 -36.48 -1.12
N ILE A 27 1.07 -37.01 -2.32
CA ILE A 27 0.58 -38.34 -2.71
C ILE A 27 1.12 -39.49 -1.82
N ASN A 28 2.23 -39.29 -1.12
CA ASN A 28 2.82 -40.27 -0.21
C ASN A 28 2.32 -40.11 1.25
N GLY A 29 1.58 -39.04 1.54
CA GLY A 29 1.05 -38.75 2.87
C GLY A 29 1.90 -37.77 3.69
N ASP A 30 2.98 -37.24 3.12
CA ASP A 30 3.83 -36.26 3.80
C ASP A 30 3.18 -34.88 3.81
N LEU A 31 3.31 -34.13 4.91
CA LEU A 31 2.82 -32.75 4.98
C LEU A 31 3.54 -31.84 3.98
N LEU A 32 2.79 -31.28 3.03
CA LEU A 32 3.33 -30.42 1.98
C LEU A 32 3.26 -28.93 2.36
N PHE A 33 2.11 -28.47 2.87
CA PHE A 33 1.90 -27.11 3.38
C PHE A 33 0.63 -26.97 4.22
N ARG A 34 0.53 -25.84 4.93
CA ARG A 34 -0.67 -25.40 5.67
C ARG A 34 -1.54 -24.48 4.82
N ALA A 35 -2.85 -24.57 4.98
CA ALA A 35 -3.81 -23.81 4.20
C ALA A 35 -5.06 -23.37 5.00
N GLY A 36 -5.85 -22.47 4.41
CA GLY A 36 -7.18 -22.15 4.89
C GLY A 36 -8.25 -23.05 4.25
N HIS A 37 -9.41 -23.17 4.89
CA HIS A 37 -10.54 -23.96 4.42
C HIS A 37 -10.93 -23.72 2.96
N ARG A 38 -10.97 -22.45 2.51
CA ARG A 38 -11.29 -22.11 1.11
C ARG A 38 -10.37 -22.79 0.10
N ARG A 39 -9.09 -22.97 0.46
CA ARG A 39 -8.12 -23.62 -0.41
C ARG A 39 -8.32 -25.13 -0.42
N LEU A 40 -8.66 -25.74 0.72
CA LEU A 40 -9.04 -27.16 0.78
C LEU A 40 -10.21 -27.45 -0.16
N GLU A 41 -11.28 -26.68 -0.03
CA GLU A 41 -12.48 -26.84 -0.87
C GLU A 41 -12.19 -26.68 -2.36
N TRP A 42 -11.28 -25.77 -2.73
CA TRP A 42 -10.84 -25.62 -4.13
C TRP A 42 -10.17 -26.88 -4.69
N TYR A 43 -9.35 -27.58 -3.90
CA TYR A 43 -8.72 -28.84 -4.33
C TYR A 43 -9.75 -29.97 -4.44
N LEU A 44 -10.64 -30.09 -3.46
CA LEU A 44 -11.69 -31.10 -3.42
C LEU A 44 -12.69 -30.93 -4.57
N SER A 45 -13.16 -29.71 -4.82
CA SER A 45 -14.16 -29.42 -5.86
C SER A 45 -13.64 -29.67 -7.28
N ARG A 46 -12.33 -29.80 -7.46
CA ARG A 46 -11.66 -30.06 -8.74
C ARG A 46 -11.12 -31.49 -8.85
N ASN A 47 -11.44 -32.35 -7.88
CA ASN A 47 -10.95 -33.72 -7.82
C ASN A 47 -9.41 -33.83 -7.83
N LEU A 48 -8.72 -32.83 -7.27
CA LEU A 48 -7.25 -32.78 -7.20
C LEU A 48 -6.70 -33.41 -5.91
N ALA A 49 -7.58 -33.69 -4.95
CA ALA A 49 -7.26 -34.28 -3.67
C ALA A 49 -8.46 -35.08 -3.16
N HIS A 50 -8.22 -36.00 -2.23
CA HIS A 50 -9.28 -36.64 -1.44
C HIS A 50 -9.21 -36.18 0.01
N ARG A 51 -10.34 -36.22 0.70
CA ARG A 51 -10.46 -35.82 2.11
C ARG A 51 -9.98 -36.98 3.00
N ILE A 52 -9.09 -36.66 3.94
CA ILE A 52 -8.66 -37.59 5.01
C ILE A 52 -9.48 -37.33 6.27
N ASP A 53 -9.60 -36.06 6.67
CA ASP A 53 -10.43 -35.60 7.78
C ASP A 53 -10.97 -34.18 7.51
N ASP A 54 -11.68 -33.58 8.48
CA ASP A 54 -12.29 -32.25 8.32
C ASP A 54 -11.28 -31.16 7.94
N ASN A 55 -10.03 -31.28 8.41
CA ASN A 55 -8.98 -30.29 8.25
C ASN A 55 -7.81 -30.77 7.37
N THR A 56 -7.92 -31.95 6.74
CA THR A 56 -6.80 -32.60 6.05
C THR A 56 -7.24 -33.17 4.71
N ILE A 57 -6.50 -32.81 3.66
CA ILE A 57 -6.65 -33.37 2.32
C ILE A 57 -5.32 -33.95 1.85
N GLN A 58 -5.39 -34.98 1.01
CA GLN A 58 -4.23 -35.58 0.39
C GLN A 58 -4.32 -35.44 -1.14
N LEU A 59 -3.27 -34.94 -1.77
CA LEU A 59 -3.23 -34.76 -3.22
C LEU A 59 -3.27 -36.11 -3.95
N ASN A 60 -4.00 -36.17 -5.06
CA ASN A 60 -4.13 -37.37 -5.89
C ASN A 60 -3.06 -37.46 -6.99
N PHE A 61 -2.06 -36.57 -6.97
CA PHE A 61 -1.03 -36.47 -8.00
C PHE A 61 0.31 -36.08 -7.38
N VAL A 62 1.40 -36.41 -8.08
CA VAL A 62 2.76 -36.01 -7.70
C VAL A 62 2.94 -34.51 -7.93
N ASN A 63 3.17 -33.74 -6.87
CA ASN A 63 3.42 -32.30 -6.98
C ASN A 63 4.78 -32.04 -7.66
N LYS A 64 4.89 -30.94 -8.42
CA LYS A 64 6.17 -30.51 -9.00
C LYS A 64 7.06 -29.90 -7.90
N GLY A 65 8.30 -30.40 -7.79
CA GLY A 65 9.30 -29.94 -6.81
C GLY A 65 9.08 -30.47 -5.39
N HIS A 66 10.02 -30.19 -4.48
CA HIS A 66 9.98 -30.70 -3.11
C HIS A 66 9.05 -29.93 -2.15
N GLY A 67 8.28 -28.96 -2.66
CA GLY A 67 7.42 -28.10 -1.85
C GLY A 67 8.22 -27.32 -0.80
N ARG A 68 7.65 -27.16 0.41
CA ARG A 68 8.29 -26.52 1.57
C ARG A 68 8.69 -27.53 2.65
N LYS A 69 8.96 -28.78 2.27
CA LYS A 69 9.21 -29.92 3.19
C LYS A 69 10.33 -29.65 4.21
N ASN A 70 11.33 -28.85 3.85
CA ASN A 70 12.47 -28.51 4.71
C ASN A 70 12.40 -27.08 5.26
N GLU A 71 11.23 -26.45 5.26
CA GLU A 71 11.03 -25.08 5.77
C GLU A 71 10.04 -25.13 6.96
N PRO A 72 10.49 -25.45 8.20
CA PRO A 72 9.62 -25.67 9.37
C PRO A 72 8.65 -24.51 9.65
N PHE A 73 9.08 -23.28 9.36
CA PHE A 73 8.25 -22.09 9.51
C PHE A 73 6.91 -22.18 8.78
N TYR A 74 6.85 -22.85 7.63
CA TYR A 74 5.63 -22.95 6.82
C TYR A 74 4.82 -24.23 7.08
N LEU A 75 5.37 -25.14 7.87
CA LEU A 75 4.74 -26.42 8.22
C LEU A 75 4.19 -26.42 9.65
N GLN A 76 4.62 -25.48 10.50
CA GLN A 76 4.08 -25.30 11.85
C GLN A 76 2.61 -24.82 11.82
N ASP A 77 1.92 -25.01 12.94
CA ASP A 77 0.64 -24.36 13.20
C ASP A 77 0.86 -22.90 13.58
N MET A 78 0.14 -22.00 12.94
CA MET A 78 0.21 -20.57 13.22
C MET A 78 -0.86 -20.17 14.25
N GLN A 79 -0.47 -19.38 15.24
CA GLN A 79 -1.37 -18.92 16.29
C GLN A 79 -2.20 -17.71 15.86
N ASN A 80 -3.48 -17.69 16.24
CA ASN A 80 -4.38 -16.55 16.04
C ASN A 80 -4.32 -15.59 17.24
N ASN A 81 -3.12 -15.12 17.56
CA ASN A 81 -2.87 -14.12 18.59
C ASN A 81 -1.93 -13.03 18.07
N CYS A 82 -1.91 -11.89 18.75
CA CYS A 82 -0.99 -10.83 18.43
C CYS A 82 0.44 -11.28 18.76
N THR A 83 1.34 -11.28 17.78
CA THR A 83 2.74 -11.66 17.99
C THR A 83 3.47 -10.76 18.98
N ILE A 84 2.93 -9.58 19.27
CA ILE A 84 3.52 -8.63 20.22
C ILE A 84 3.06 -8.89 21.65
N CYS A 85 1.75 -8.82 21.91
CA CYS A 85 1.22 -8.88 23.28
C CYS A 85 0.42 -10.14 23.60
N GLY A 86 0.20 -11.05 22.65
CA GLY A 86 -0.50 -12.32 22.87
C GLY A 86 -2.02 -12.24 22.89
N THR A 87 -2.62 -11.04 22.78
CA THR A 87 -4.09 -10.92 22.70
C THR A 87 -4.66 -11.62 21.48
N THR A 88 -5.83 -12.23 21.59
CA THR A 88 -6.56 -12.85 20.46
C THR A 88 -7.57 -11.90 19.83
N GLY A 89 -7.80 -10.72 20.44
CA GLY A 89 -8.78 -9.74 19.99
C GLY A 89 -8.24 -8.73 18.98
N SER A 90 -9.13 -8.25 18.10
CA SER A 90 -8.89 -7.14 17.17
C SER A 90 -7.60 -7.29 16.33
N LEU A 91 -7.37 -8.50 15.81
CA LEU A 91 -6.17 -8.82 15.05
C LEU A 91 -6.22 -8.25 13.63
N THR A 92 -5.07 -7.77 13.17
CA THR A 92 -4.78 -7.34 11.80
C THR A 92 -3.62 -8.16 11.26
N MET A 93 -3.38 -8.12 9.94
CA MET A 93 -2.18 -8.69 9.34
C MET A 93 -1.16 -7.59 9.07
N HIS A 94 -0.08 -7.59 9.84
CA HIS A 94 1.01 -6.63 9.72
C HIS A 94 2.07 -7.13 8.74
N HIS A 95 2.50 -6.25 7.83
CA HIS A 95 3.63 -6.48 6.93
C HIS A 95 4.91 -5.95 7.59
N VAL A 96 5.71 -6.84 8.17
CA VAL A 96 6.99 -6.48 8.82
C VAL A 96 7.92 -5.78 7.83
N VAL A 97 8.00 -6.30 6.60
CA VAL A 97 8.59 -5.60 5.46
C VAL A 97 7.44 -4.87 4.72
N PRO A 98 7.39 -3.53 4.75
CA PRO A 98 6.26 -2.79 4.20
C PRO A 98 6.00 -3.08 2.72
N SER A 99 4.73 -3.19 2.36
CA SER A 99 4.29 -3.44 0.97
C SER A 99 4.82 -2.39 -0.02
N GLN A 100 4.97 -1.14 0.44
CA GLN A 100 5.54 -0.06 -0.36
C GLN A 100 6.93 -0.37 -0.92
N TYR A 101 7.74 -1.20 -0.25
CA TYR A 101 9.04 -1.65 -0.78
C TYR A 101 8.88 -2.97 -1.51
N ARG A 102 8.16 -3.93 -0.91
CA ARG A 102 8.05 -5.29 -1.45
C ARG A 102 7.47 -5.34 -2.87
N THR A 103 6.58 -4.42 -3.24
CA THR A 103 6.01 -4.37 -4.59
C THR A 103 7.05 -4.17 -5.70
N PHE A 104 8.19 -3.54 -5.38
CA PHE A 104 9.29 -3.24 -6.30
C PHE A 104 10.46 -4.24 -6.24
N MET A 105 10.37 -5.27 -5.38
CA MET A 105 11.37 -6.33 -5.30
C MET A 105 11.14 -7.38 -6.40
N GLU A 106 12.20 -8.14 -6.73
CA GLU A 106 12.12 -9.28 -7.66
C GLU A 106 11.03 -10.28 -7.25
N GLU A 107 10.43 -10.96 -8.24
CA GLU A 107 9.30 -11.88 -8.02
C GLU A 107 9.67 -13.06 -7.10
N SER A 108 10.92 -13.52 -7.16
CA SER A 108 11.49 -14.55 -6.27
C SER A 108 11.37 -14.19 -4.79
N ILE A 109 11.49 -12.91 -4.45
CA ILE A 109 11.39 -12.36 -3.10
C ILE A 109 9.94 -12.01 -2.78
N LYS A 110 9.23 -11.37 -3.72
CA LYS A 110 7.85 -10.90 -3.56
C LYS A 110 6.86 -12.04 -3.29
N SER A 111 7.02 -13.16 -3.98
CA SER A 111 6.19 -14.38 -3.83
C SER A 111 6.37 -15.07 -2.47
N ARG A 112 7.43 -14.78 -1.72
CA ARG A 112 7.74 -15.35 -0.39
C ARG A 112 7.39 -14.40 0.75
N SER A 113 6.27 -13.71 0.62
CA SER A 113 5.89 -12.65 1.56
C SER A 113 5.39 -13.12 2.91
N SER A 114 4.94 -14.38 3.02
CA SER A 114 4.28 -14.91 4.21
C SER A 114 5.17 -14.99 5.45
N HIS A 115 6.50 -15.04 5.29
CA HIS A 115 7.43 -14.94 6.42
C HIS A 115 7.31 -13.60 7.16
N ASP A 116 6.98 -12.53 6.44
CA ASP A 116 6.92 -11.17 6.99
C ASP A 116 5.48 -10.70 7.25
N LEU A 117 4.54 -11.64 7.32
CA LEU A 117 3.13 -11.40 7.58
C LEU A 117 2.76 -11.94 8.96
N LEU A 118 2.59 -11.05 9.93
CA LEU A 118 2.35 -11.42 11.32
C LEU A 118 0.99 -10.90 11.83
N PRO A 119 0.24 -11.70 12.61
CA PRO A 119 -0.96 -11.23 13.29
C PRO A 119 -0.58 -10.21 14.38
N VAL A 120 -1.15 -9.01 14.32
CA VAL A 120 -0.91 -7.94 15.31
C VAL A 120 -2.21 -7.25 15.65
N CYS A 121 -2.51 -7.02 16.93
CA CYS A 121 -3.71 -6.28 17.33
C CYS A 121 -3.60 -4.80 16.95
N THR A 122 -4.74 -4.13 16.76
CA THR A 122 -4.78 -2.72 16.33
C THR A 122 -3.94 -1.78 17.21
N ILE A 123 -3.89 -2.02 18.53
CA ILE A 123 -3.11 -1.20 19.49
C ILE A 123 -1.60 -1.36 19.24
N CYS A 124 -1.10 -2.60 19.17
CA CYS A 124 0.32 -2.84 18.93
C CYS A 124 0.73 -2.42 17.52
N HIS A 125 -0.18 -2.55 16.54
CA HIS A 125 0.05 -2.10 15.18
C HIS A 125 0.24 -0.58 15.12
N ASP A 126 -0.67 0.20 15.70
CA ASP A 126 -0.54 1.66 15.75
C ASP A 126 0.74 2.12 16.47
N ARG A 127 1.07 1.45 17.58
CA ARG A 127 2.29 1.73 18.33
C ARG A 127 3.52 1.52 17.45
N TYR A 128 3.64 0.37 16.80
CA TYR A 128 4.78 0.06 15.94
C TYR A 128 4.82 0.95 14.68
N GLU A 129 3.67 1.28 14.08
CA GLU A 129 3.63 2.11 12.87
C GLU A 129 4.25 3.50 13.10
N ARG A 130 4.18 4.03 14.33
CA ARG A 130 4.90 5.27 14.69
C ARG A 130 6.42 5.13 14.56
N HIS A 131 6.99 3.99 14.92
CA HIS A 131 8.41 3.70 14.72
C HIS A 131 8.71 3.45 13.24
N ALA A 132 7.86 2.67 12.56
CA ALA A 132 8.01 2.40 11.13
C ALA A 132 8.02 3.70 10.31
N VAL A 133 7.14 4.67 10.60
CA VAL A 133 7.14 5.99 9.94
C VAL A 133 8.45 6.75 10.15
N LYS A 134 9.06 6.68 11.35
CA LYS A 134 10.37 7.29 11.58
C LYS A 134 11.45 6.64 10.72
N PHE A 135 11.44 5.31 10.61
CA PHE A 135 12.39 4.60 9.75
C PHE A 135 12.18 4.91 8.26
N LYS A 136 10.93 4.99 7.79
CA LYS A 136 10.61 5.45 6.42
C LYS A 136 11.17 6.86 6.16
N LYS A 137 11.02 7.79 7.10
CA LYS A 137 11.58 9.15 7.00
C LYS A 137 13.11 9.16 6.96
N HIS A 138 13.75 8.31 7.75
CA HIS A 138 15.19 8.15 7.72
C HIS A 138 15.67 7.66 6.34
N LEU A 139 15.06 6.59 5.82
CA LEU A 139 15.36 6.08 4.47
C LEU A 139 15.09 7.15 3.39
N ALA A 140 14.02 7.94 3.54
CA ALA A 140 13.69 9.01 2.61
C ALA A 140 14.79 10.08 2.52
N GLN A 141 15.38 10.45 3.64
CA GLN A 141 16.50 11.39 3.68
C GLN A 141 17.77 10.77 3.06
N CYS A 142 18.11 9.55 3.46
CA CYS A 142 19.34 8.90 3.04
C CYS A 142 19.37 8.57 1.54
N PHE A 143 18.26 8.10 0.98
CA PHE A 143 18.17 7.72 -0.43
C PHE A 143 17.58 8.82 -1.33
N LYS A 144 17.41 10.05 -0.81
CA LYS A 144 16.75 11.16 -1.52
C LYS A 144 15.41 10.74 -2.14
N ALA A 145 14.64 9.99 -1.38
CA ALA A 145 13.38 9.38 -1.78
C ALA A 145 12.24 9.95 -0.91
N PRO A 146 11.70 11.14 -1.21
CA PRO A 146 10.58 11.72 -0.45
C PRO A 146 9.41 10.74 -0.30
N LEU A 147 8.73 10.76 0.85
CA LEU A 147 7.63 9.81 1.14
C LEU A 147 6.45 9.95 0.18
N ASP A 148 6.23 11.14 -0.35
CA ASP A 148 5.24 11.43 -1.38
C ASP A 148 5.73 11.12 -2.80
N GLY A 149 6.98 10.69 -2.98
CA GLY A 149 7.59 10.43 -4.29
C GLY A 149 8.10 11.69 -5.00
N VAL A 150 8.65 11.49 -6.19
CA VAL A 150 9.19 12.54 -7.07
C VAL A 150 8.48 12.54 -8.42
N GLY A 151 8.74 13.54 -9.28
CA GLY A 151 8.15 13.59 -10.63
C GLY A 151 6.67 13.99 -10.66
N TRP A 152 6.24 14.76 -9.67
CA TRP A 152 4.89 15.33 -9.64
C TRP A 152 4.77 16.51 -10.62
N ILE A 153 3.62 16.62 -11.28
CA ILE A 153 3.23 17.76 -12.10
C ILE A 153 2.20 18.58 -11.33
N GLU A 154 2.49 19.88 -11.15
CA GLU A 154 1.57 20.84 -10.54
C GLU A 154 0.69 21.50 -11.60
N ARG A 155 -0.63 21.39 -11.42
CA ARG A 155 -1.65 22.08 -12.23
C ARG A 155 -2.17 23.29 -11.46
N LYS A 156 -1.34 24.33 -11.39
CA LYS A 156 -1.62 25.54 -10.57
C LYS A 156 -2.88 26.28 -11.02
N ASP A 157 -3.14 26.26 -12.31
CA ASP A 157 -4.34 26.77 -12.96
C ASP A 157 -5.60 26.02 -12.50
N ILE A 158 -5.59 24.68 -12.51
CA ILE A 158 -6.66 23.84 -11.96
C ILE A 158 -6.87 24.13 -10.48
N GLY A 159 -5.79 24.24 -9.70
CA GLY A 159 -5.89 24.61 -8.29
C GLY A 159 -6.48 26.01 -8.06
N LYS A 160 -6.17 26.98 -8.94
CA LYS A 160 -6.76 28.32 -8.90
C LYS A 160 -8.25 28.27 -9.26
N GLY A 161 -8.61 27.54 -10.33
CA GLY A 161 -9.99 27.35 -10.78
C GLY A 161 -10.85 26.64 -9.75
N GLY A 162 -10.38 25.52 -9.19
CA GLY A 162 -11.10 24.77 -8.15
C GLY A 162 -11.36 25.58 -6.89
N ARG A 163 -10.42 26.41 -6.43
CA ARG A 163 -10.66 27.34 -5.31
C ARG A 163 -11.68 28.42 -5.64
N ALA A 164 -11.64 28.95 -6.86
CA ALA A 164 -12.62 29.93 -7.31
C ALA A 164 -14.02 29.31 -7.40
N ALA A 165 -14.16 28.14 -8.02
CA ALA A 165 -15.39 27.37 -8.10
C ALA A 165 -15.95 27.03 -6.71
N ALA A 166 -15.11 26.54 -5.79
CA ALA A 166 -15.52 26.25 -4.41
C ALA A 166 -16.08 27.49 -3.69
N THR A 167 -15.51 28.67 -3.97
CA THR A 167 -16.00 29.93 -3.41
C THR A 167 -17.34 30.33 -4.01
N LEU A 168 -17.54 30.15 -5.32
CA LEU A 168 -18.78 30.48 -6.03
C LEU A 168 -19.97 29.63 -5.58
N ILE A 169 -19.73 28.41 -5.08
CA ILE A 169 -20.80 27.53 -4.58
C ILE A 169 -20.92 27.58 -3.05
N SER A 170 -20.10 28.39 -2.38
CA SER A 170 -20.08 28.48 -0.93
C SER A 170 -21.23 29.33 -0.39
N PRO A 171 -21.76 29.04 0.81
CA PRO A 171 -22.75 29.90 1.47
C PRO A 171 -22.24 31.33 1.71
N SER A 172 -20.92 31.51 1.82
CA SER A 172 -20.29 32.81 2.03
C SER A 172 -20.29 33.73 0.81
N LEU A 173 -20.75 33.27 -0.36
CA LEU A 173 -20.78 34.08 -1.58
C LEU A 173 -21.49 35.43 -1.38
N ALA A 174 -22.58 35.45 -0.59
CA ALA A 174 -23.34 36.66 -0.30
C ALA A 174 -22.54 37.76 0.42
N ASN A 175 -21.44 37.40 1.08
CA ASN A 175 -20.56 38.33 1.80
C ASN A 175 -19.38 38.81 0.95
N ILE A 176 -19.27 38.34 -0.30
CA ILE A 176 -18.15 38.67 -1.19
C ILE A 176 -18.55 39.87 -2.07
N PRO A 177 -17.72 40.93 -2.16
CA PRO A 177 -18.00 42.07 -3.01
C PRO A 177 -18.24 41.65 -4.47
N ALA A 178 -19.21 42.30 -5.13
CA ALA A 178 -19.63 41.95 -6.50
C ALA A 178 -18.45 41.91 -7.50
N GLU A 179 -17.53 42.86 -7.41
CA GLU A 179 -16.31 42.89 -8.24
C GLU A 179 -15.48 41.62 -8.06
N ARG A 180 -15.31 41.15 -6.81
CA ARG A 180 -14.57 39.94 -6.52
C ARG A 180 -15.30 38.69 -7.02
N VAL A 181 -16.64 38.66 -6.93
CA VAL A 181 -17.44 37.57 -7.53
C VAL A 181 -17.21 37.50 -9.04
N SER A 182 -17.29 38.63 -9.74
CA SER A 182 -17.02 38.68 -11.19
C SER A 182 -15.62 38.16 -11.54
N GLN A 183 -14.59 38.55 -10.77
CA GLN A 183 -13.23 38.03 -10.95
C GLN A 183 -13.15 36.50 -10.77
N LEU A 184 -13.81 35.95 -9.74
CA LEU A 184 -13.83 34.51 -9.49
C LEU A 184 -14.52 33.75 -10.62
N GLN A 185 -15.64 34.28 -11.11
CA GLN A 185 -16.35 33.69 -12.24
C GLN A 185 -15.50 33.71 -13.51
N SER A 186 -14.80 34.82 -13.82
CA SER A 186 -13.87 34.89 -14.95
C SER A 186 -12.71 33.90 -14.83
N ILE A 187 -12.18 33.69 -13.62
CA ILE A 187 -11.15 32.68 -13.37
C ILE A 187 -11.67 31.28 -13.71
N VAL A 188 -12.88 30.96 -13.28
CA VAL A 188 -13.48 29.65 -13.58
C VAL A 188 -13.68 29.47 -15.08
N ASP A 189 -14.34 30.41 -15.75
CA ASP A 189 -14.60 30.32 -17.20
C ASP A 189 -13.30 30.14 -18.00
N GLN A 190 -12.25 30.89 -17.63
CA GLN A 190 -10.95 30.79 -18.27
C GLN A 190 -10.30 29.41 -18.04
N VAL A 191 -10.26 28.94 -16.79
CA VAL A 191 -9.62 27.67 -16.44
C VAL A 191 -10.35 26.50 -17.09
N VAL A 192 -11.69 26.49 -17.09
CA VAL A 192 -12.50 25.44 -17.73
C VAL A 192 -12.23 25.42 -19.23
N SER A 193 -12.31 26.58 -19.89
CA SER A 193 -12.14 26.68 -21.35
C SER A 193 -10.75 26.22 -21.81
N GLN A 194 -9.71 26.48 -21.03
CA GLN A 194 -8.33 26.09 -21.35
C GLN A 194 -8.05 24.60 -21.09
N ASN A 195 -8.93 23.92 -20.34
CA ASN A 195 -8.70 22.57 -19.83
C ASN A 195 -9.85 21.61 -20.14
N ILE A 196 -10.67 21.87 -21.17
CA ILE A 196 -11.82 21.04 -21.55
C ILE A 196 -11.46 19.54 -21.64
N PRO A 197 -10.32 19.13 -22.24
CA PRO A 197 -9.96 17.71 -22.33
C PRO A 197 -9.70 17.01 -20.98
N LEU A 198 -9.60 17.76 -19.87
CA LEU A 198 -9.42 17.20 -18.53
C LEU A 198 -10.73 16.84 -17.83
N PHE A 199 -11.87 17.29 -18.36
CA PHE A 199 -13.19 16.98 -17.82
C PHE A 199 -13.69 15.63 -18.34
N SER A 200 -14.60 15.00 -17.60
CA SER A 200 -15.33 13.82 -18.04
C SER A 200 -16.13 14.09 -19.32
N ASP A 201 -16.36 13.06 -20.14
CA ASP A 201 -17.06 13.20 -21.42
C ASP A 201 -18.46 13.84 -21.24
N GLU A 202 -19.16 13.51 -20.14
CA GLU A 202 -20.45 14.12 -19.78
C GLU A 202 -20.34 15.63 -19.55
N ILE A 203 -19.31 16.07 -18.83
CA ILE A 203 -19.07 17.49 -18.57
C ILE A 203 -18.51 18.20 -19.79
N GLN A 204 -17.73 17.54 -20.65
CA GLN A 204 -17.34 18.11 -21.94
C GLN A 204 -18.56 18.43 -22.82
N LEU A 205 -19.56 17.53 -22.87
CA LEU A 205 -20.83 17.81 -23.57
C LEU A 205 -21.58 18.99 -22.94
N THR A 206 -21.59 19.06 -21.62
CA THR A 206 -22.22 20.15 -20.87
C THR A 206 -21.54 21.50 -21.16
N ILE A 207 -20.20 21.52 -21.23
CA ILE A 207 -19.41 22.70 -21.60
C ILE A 207 -19.78 23.15 -23.01
N SER A 208 -19.82 22.24 -23.98
CA SER A 208 -20.21 22.56 -25.36
C SER A 208 -21.61 23.15 -25.44
N GLN A 209 -22.59 22.56 -24.74
CA GLN A 209 -23.96 23.10 -24.68
C GLN A 209 -24.02 24.49 -24.05
N CYS A 210 -23.22 24.75 -23.02
CA CYS A 210 -23.14 26.08 -22.42
C CYS A 210 -22.58 27.11 -23.41
N GLN A 211 -21.53 26.74 -24.15
CA GLN A 211 -20.92 27.59 -25.17
C GLN A 211 -21.88 27.88 -26.32
N ASP A 212 -22.59 26.86 -26.82
CA ASP A 212 -23.58 27.00 -27.89
C ASP A 212 -24.76 27.90 -27.48
N ASN A 213 -25.18 27.82 -26.22
CA ASN A 213 -26.28 28.61 -25.68
C ASN A 213 -25.85 30.00 -25.15
N GLY A 214 -24.57 30.36 -25.25
CA GLY A 214 -24.03 31.61 -24.69
C GLY A 214 -24.12 31.69 -23.16
N LYS A 215 -24.27 30.55 -22.47
CA LYS A 215 -24.30 30.44 -21.01
C LYS A 215 -22.87 30.43 -20.47
N ARG A 216 -22.65 31.07 -19.32
CA ARG A 216 -21.34 31.01 -18.66
C ARG A 216 -21.09 29.63 -18.04
N LEU A 217 -19.85 29.18 -18.11
CA LEU A 217 -19.43 27.89 -17.57
C LEU A 217 -19.48 27.90 -16.04
N CYS A 218 -19.17 29.04 -15.43
CA CYS A 218 -19.24 29.24 -13.99
C CYS A 218 -20.65 29.19 -13.38
N ASP A 219 -21.71 29.18 -14.21
CA ASP A 219 -23.10 29.11 -13.74
C ASP A 219 -23.61 27.67 -13.70
N GLU A 220 -22.82 26.71 -14.21
CA GLU A 220 -23.20 25.31 -14.28
C GLU A 220 -22.59 24.51 -13.12
N GLN A 221 -23.44 24.04 -12.22
CA GLN A 221 -23.00 23.43 -10.95
C GLN A 221 -22.20 22.14 -11.17
N SER A 222 -22.52 21.36 -12.20
CA SER A 222 -21.82 20.13 -12.54
C SER A 222 -20.36 20.41 -12.95
N ILE A 223 -20.12 21.45 -13.74
CA ILE A 223 -18.78 21.93 -14.12
C ILE A 223 -17.97 22.35 -12.88
N LEU A 224 -18.59 23.15 -11.99
CA LEU A 224 -17.94 23.61 -10.76
C LEU A 224 -17.55 22.45 -9.86
N ASN A 225 -18.46 21.51 -9.65
CA ASN A 225 -18.23 20.35 -8.80
C ASN A 225 -17.09 19.48 -9.34
N GLU A 226 -17.04 19.24 -10.66
CA GLU A 226 -15.96 18.45 -11.24
C GLU A 226 -14.62 19.19 -11.09
N LEU A 227 -14.56 20.49 -11.41
CA LEU A 227 -13.35 21.29 -11.26
C LEU A 227 -12.82 21.34 -9.81
N ILE A 228 -13.70 21.37 -8.81
CA ILE A 228 -13.34 21.30 -7.38
C ILE A 228 -12.73 19.94 -7.04
N SER A 229 -13.25 18.86 -7.63
CA SER A 229 -12.79 17.50 -7.38
C SER A 229 -11.45 17.17 -8.06
N MET A 230 -11.01 18.00 -9.02
CA MET A 230 -9.79 17.74 -9.79
C MET A 230 -8.52 17.78 -8.93
N GLN A 231 -7.64 16.82 -9.16
CA GLN A 231 -6.35 16.75 -8.47
C GLN A 231 -5.41 17.87 -8.94
N VAL A 232 -5.02 18.77 -8.04
CA VAL A 232 -4.08 19.87 -8.34
C VAL A 232 -2.66 19.37 -8.62
N ARG A 233 -2.31 18.21 -8.08
CA ARG A 233 -0.99 17.57 -8.23
C ARG A 233 -1.21 16.17 -8.79
N ILE A 234 -0.62 15.87 -9.94
CA ILE A 234 -0.75 14.57 -10.61
C ILE A 234 0.62 13.92 -10.83
N ARG A 235 0.61 12.61 -11.04
CA ARG A 235 1.82 11.85 -11.39
C ARG A 235 2.23 12.16 -12.82
N GLY A 236 3.44 12.68 -13.01
CA GLY A 236 4.02 12.88 -14.34
C GLY A 236 4.62 11.60 -14.92
N PRO A 237 5.17 11.67 -16.14
CA PRO A 237 5.87 10.54 -16.78
C PRO A 237 7.05 10.03 -15.96
N GLU A 238 7.77 10.95 -15.30
CA GLU A 238 8.92 10.65 -14.44
C GLU A 238 8.53 10.39 -12.98
N PHE A 239 7.24 10.13 -12.71
CA PHE A 239 6.79 9.92 -11.34
C PHE A 239 7.34 8.61 -10.78
N ARG A 240 8.00 8.70 -9.63
CA ARG A 240 8.55 7.54 -8.92
C ARG A 240 8.17 7.60 -7.46
N THR A 241 7.78 6.46 -6.90
CA THR A 241 7.38 6.39 -5.49
C THR A 241 8.59 6.29 -4.56
N HIS A 242 8.41 6.64 -3.28
CA HIS A 242 9.42 6.41 -2.24
C HIS A 242 9.99 4.99 -2.27
N GLY A 243 9.09 3.99 -2.29
CA GLY A 243 9.48 2.59 -2.18
C GLY A 243 10.29 2.11 -3.36
N GLU A 244 9.92 2.55 -4.56
CA GLU A 244 10.66 2.28 -5.80
C GLU A 244 12.08 2.84 -5.75
N ILE A 245 12.24 4.13 -5.40
CA ILE A 245 13.55 4.78 -5.36
C ILE A 245 14.47 4.10 -4.33
N VAL A 246 13.93 3.75 -3.14
CA VAL A 246 14.71 3.05 -2.10
C VAL A 246 15.12 1.65 -2.58
N VAL A 247 14.19 0.88 -3.16
CA VAL A 247 14.47 -0.47 -3.64
C VAL A 247 15.49 -0.45 -4.77
N ASP A 248 15.37 0.47 -5.73
CA ASP A 248 16.35 0.64 -6.80
C ASP A 248 17.72 1.03 -6.28
N SER A 249 17.78 1.93 -5.29
CA SER A 249 19.06 2.35 -4.68
C SER A 249 19.77 1.16 -4.01
N VAL A 250 19.04 0.32 -3.26
CA VAL A 250 19.65 -0.87 -2.65
C VAL A 250 19.94 -1.96 -3.68
N ALA A 251 19.07 -2.19 -4.68
CA ALA A 251 19.27 -3.20 -5.71
C ALA A 251 20.50 -2.88 -6.58
N SER A 252 20.68 -1.61 -6.94
CA SER A 252 21.85 -1.11 -7.67
C SER A 252 23.09 -0.94 -6.79
N ARG A 253 22.98 -1.20 -5.48
CA ARG A 253 24.04 -1.00 -4.48
C ARG A 253 24.61 0.42 -4.50
N SER A 254 23.75 1.39 -4.81
CA SER A 254 24.10 2.80 -4.93
C SER A 254 23.82 3.55 -3.64
N ALA A 255 24.82 4.28 -3.16
CA ALA A 255 24.70 5.20 -2.04
C ALA A 255 25.49 6.47 -2.36
N SER A 256 24.91 7.64 -2.08
CA SER A 256 25.64 8.90 -2.20
C SER A 256 26.59 9.11 -1.02
N ASP A 257 27.59 9.99 -1.17
CA ASP A 257 28.50 10.35 -0.07
C ASP A 257 27.76 10.90 1.16
N SER A 258 26.65 11.60 0.93
CA SER A 258 25.77 12.15 1.96
C SER A 258 24.92 11.10 2.70
N THR A 259 24.94 9.84 2.27
CA THR A 259 24.21 8.74 2.91
C THR A 259 24.88 8.38 4.24
N CYS A 260 24.11 8.16 5.30
CA CYS A 260 24.68 7.73 6.58
C CYS A 260 25.31 6.33 6.48
N GLU A 261 26.20 6.00 7.41
CA GLU A 261 26.94 4.74 7.36
C GLU A 261 26.05 3.49 7.44
N GLU A 262 24.93 3.59 8.17
CA GLU A 262 23.94 2.52 8.24
C GLU A 262 23.26 2.29 6.90
N CYS A 263 22.80 3.35 6.22
CA CYS A 263 22.19 3.22 4.89
C CYS A 263 23.20 2.84 3.80
N LYS A 264 24.49 3.19 3.93
CA LYS A 264 25.55 2.66 3.06
C LYS A 264 25.67 1.14 3.19
N LYS A 265 25.62 0.61 4.42
CA LYS A 265 25.60 -0.84 4.66
C LYS A 265 24.35 -1.50 4.07
N LEU A 266 23.18 -0.84 4.17
CA LEU A 266 21.96 -1.33 3.52
C LEU A 266 22.10 -1.41 2.01
N ALA A 267 22.60 -0.35 1.36
CA ALA A 267 22.83 -0.34 -0.07
C ALA A 267 23.83 -1.42 -0.48
N ALA A 268 24.96 -1.52 0.22
CA ALA A 268 25.99 -2.53 -0.05
C ALA A 268 25.46 -3.97 0.08
N GLY A 269 24.56 -4.23 1.03
CA GLY A 269 23.94 -5.54 1.26
C GLY A 269 22.70 -5.82 0.40
N GLY A 270 22.24 -4.85 -0.39
CA GLY A 270 21.13 -5.00 -1.33
C GLY A 270 19.76 -5.22 -0.69
N VAL A 271 18.82 -5.73 -1.50
CA VAL A 271 17.45 -6.03 -1.06
C VAL A 271 17.38 -6.94 0.18
N PRO A 272 18.20 -8.01 0.32
CA PRO A 272 18.21 -8.82 1.54
C PRO A 272 18.59 -8.03 2.81
N ALA A 273 19.49 -7.05 2.70
CA ALA A 273 19.85 -6.19 3.83
C ALA A 273 18.71 -5.24 4.20
N LEU A 274 17.99 -4.67 3.23
CA LEU A 274 16.79 -3.87 3.48
C LEU A 274 15.71 -4.70 4.21
N ILE A 275 15.47 -5.94 3.78
CA ILE A 275 14.52 -6.85 4.42
C ILE A 275 14.95 -7.16 5.86
N SER A 276 16.21 -7.53 6.06
CA SER A 276 16.76 -7.83 7.38
C SER A 276 16.70 -6.62 8.31
N ALA A 277 16.90 -5.42 7.78
CA ALA A 277 16.79 -4.17 8.54
C ALA A 277 15.34 -3.90 8.98
N TRP A 278 14.35 -4.10 8.11
CA TRP A 278 12.94 -3.99 8.48
C TRP A 278 12.53 -5.01 9.54
N ARG A 279 12.98 -6.27 9.40
CA ARG A 279 12.74 -7.32 10.40
C ARG A 279 13.37 -7.01 11.74
N ARG A 280 14.64 -6.56 11.75
CA ARG A 280 15.34 -6.15 12.96
C ARG A 280 14.67 -4.96 13.62
N HIS A 281 14.34 -3.92 12.84
CA HIS A 281 13.62 -2.75 13.31
C HIS A 281 12.28 -3.14 13.96
N PHE A 282 11.55 -4.12 13.40
CA PHE A 282 10.35 -4.67 14.03
C PHE A 282 10.64 -5.31 15.38
N VAL A 283 11.62 -6.22 15.48
CA VAL A 283 11.97 -6.86 16.75
C VAL A 283 12.37 -5.82 17.81
N ASP A 284 13.22 -4.86 17.45
CA ASP A 284 13.78 -3.89 18.39
C ASP A 284 12.72 -2.92 18.93
N ASN A 285 11.76 -2.52 18.10
CA ASN A 285 10.79 -1.47 18.44
C ASN A 285 9.40 -2.02 18.80
N ALA A 286 9.00 -3.17 18.26
CA ALA A 286 7.74 -3.82 18.59
C ALA A 286 7.87 -4.74 19.82
N GLN A 287 9.07 -5.26 20.07
CA GLN A 287 9.41 -6.18 21.16
C GLN A 287 8.44 -7.35 21.27
N PRO A 288 8.35 -8.19 20.23
CA PRO A 288 7.33 -9.21 20.18
C PRO A 288 7.63 -10.38 21.13
N ALA A 289 6.66 -10.73 21.97
CA ALA A 289 6.77 -11.83 22.93
C ALA A 289 6.23 -13.18 22.40
N TYR A 290 5.53 -13.18 21.27
CA TYR A 290 4.81 -14.33 20.72
C TYR A 290 5.10 -14.50 19.22
N LEU A 291 6.37 -14.36 18.81
CA LEU A 291 6.78 -14.70 17.45
C LEU A 291 6.62 -16.20 17.19
N PRO A 292 6.31 -16.62 15.94
CA PRO A 292 6.36 -18.03 15.57
C PRO A 292 7.77 -18.60 15.76
N ASP A 293 7.88 -19.86 16.19
CA ASP A 293 9.14 -20.49 16.64
C ASP A 293 10.28 -20.43 15.61
N HIS A 294 9.94 -20.47 14.33
CA HIS A 294 10.90 -20.46 13.21
C HIS A 294 10.96 -19.12 12.48
N TRP A 295 10.35 -18.07 13.02
CA TRP A 295 10.48 -16.74 12.47
C TRP A 295 11.87 -16.18 12.75
N SER A 296 12.54 -15.67 11.73
CA SER A 296 13.89 -15.12 11.87
C SER A 296 14.07 -13.84 11.07
N VAL A 297 14.83 -12.90 11.66
CA VAL A 297 15.35 -11.71 10.99
C VAL A 297 16.20 -12.08 9.78
N THR A 298 17.01 -13.12 9.91
CA THR A 298 17.97 -13.57 8.89
C THR A 298 17.40 -14.63 7.96
N TYR A 299 16.09 -14.90 7.99
CA TYR A 299 15.48 -15.89 7.10
C TYR A 299 15.85 -15.58 5.65
N PRO A 300 16.44 -16.53 4.92
CA PRO A 300 17.02 -16.25 3.62
C PRO A 300 15.94 -15.74 2.66
N CYS A 301 16.22 -14.62 2.03
CA CYS A 301 15.57 -14.27 0.78
C CYS A 301 16.20 -15.21 -0.24
N LEU A 302 15.62 -16.39 -0.44
CA LEU A 302 16.10 -17.33 -1.45
C LEU A 302 16.10 -16.60 -2.80
N GLN A 303 17.29 -16.19 -3.25
CA GLN A 303 17.49 -15.91 -4.65
C GLN A 303 17.50 -17.26 -5.39
N PRO A 304 16.90 -17.32 -6.59
CA PRO A 304 17.01 -18.51 -7.42
C PRO A 304 18.48 -18.90 -7.66
#